data_AF-A0A835HXW3-F1
#
_entry.id   AF-A0A835HXW3-F1
#
_cell.length_a   1.000
_cell.length_b   1.000
_cell.length_c   1.000
_cell.angle_alpha   90.00
_cell.angle_beta   90.00
_cell.angle_gamma   90.00
#
_symmetry.space_group_name_H-M   'P 1'
#
loop_
_entity.id
_entity.type
_entity.pdbx_description
1 polymer ?
#
loop_
_entity_poly.entity_id
_entity_poly.type
_entity_poly.pdbx_seq_one_letter_code
_entity_poly.pdbx_strand_id
1 'polypeptide(L)'
;MNQRVQCKNQTTGNDEIALGATKITLGSLQLTWLYQSDDITMLSLQLYGLLMSKMIQEGIRPDVIDASLFRYTKRWIHEDEEGSPSTHEENYQREIIETVETLLSNQIEVLPCKLLFEMLRSAILLEASTKCRYGFENRIGRQLIEATVEDLLTPFQGYACEVQYDTECVKRILKAFYSNYTCSDQSGLIKVADLIDDFLTVVAKEFDLNKDTFMSLLKLSAAASNDLHRTSDGMYHAIDVYLNKHKYHLTESERDEVCQLLDCNRMSSKACRHAAQNERLPLRMVVQTLFVGQLQLRDAITSRIGDSENGSQKEEMTLVGDGCNGEDARMEMEKIDSKVMVLEKECLLMKRHIETGVGEKRRKGVWKKLKRKFGCVISMTDCDCQVNKKVHP
;
A
#
# COMPACT_ATOMS: atom_id res chain seq x y z
N MET A 1 31.52 58.53 -56.45
CA MET A 1 30.34 57.72 -56.83
C MET A 1 29.21 58.12 -55.89
N ASN A 2 28.31 59.05 -56.28
CA ASN A 2 27.02 58.77 -56.96
C ASN A 2 26.25 57.61 -56.31
N GLN A 3 24.99 57.66 -55.88
CA GLN A 3 23.84 58.58 -55.91
C GLN A 3 22.85 57.96 -54.89
N ARG A 4 22.30 58.68 -53.90
CA ARG A 4 20.93 59.23 -53.89
C ARG A 4 19.88 58.39 -54.64
N VAL A 5 18.97 57.70 -53.93
CA VAL A 5 17.53 57.68 -54.24
C VAL A 5 16.71 57.51 -52.95
N GLN A 6 16.04 58.58 -52.57
CA GLN A 6 14.80 58.60 -51.78
C GLN A 6 13.61 58.63 -52.77
N CYS A 7 12.40 58.35 -52.26
CA CYS A 7 11.06 58.54 -52.86
C CYS A 7 10.49 57.31 -53.59
N LYS A 8 9.18 57.01 -53.60
CA LYS A 8 7.94 57.55 -52.99
C LYS A 8 6.78 56.64 -53.46
N ASN A 9 5.65 56.70 -52.74
CA ASN A 9 4.25 56.46 -53.18
C ASN A 9 3.79 54.99 -53.41
N GLN A 10 2.83 54.48 -52.62
CA GLN A 10 1.35 54.60 -52.81
C GLN A 10 0.87 54.04 -54.16
N THR A 11 0.21 52.86 -54.15
CA THR A 11 -1.23 52.71 -54.46
C THR A 11 -1.69 51.25 -54.31
N THR A 12 -2.74 51.07 -53.49
CA THR A 12 -3.93 50.21 -53.69
C THR A 12 -3.77 48.85 -54.38
N GLY A 13 -3.97 47.79 -53.59
CA GLY A 13 -4.40 46.48 -54.05
C GLY A 13 -5.25 45.85 -52.95
N ASN A 14 -6.53 46.21 -52.92
CA ASN A 14 -7.54 45.46 -52.20
C ASN A 14 -7.63 44.09 -52.87
N ASP A 15 -7.08 43.06 -52.24
CA ASP A 15 -7.55 41.69 -52.40
C ASP A 15 -7.89 41.16 -51.01
N GLU A 16 -9.06 41.59 -50.55
CA GLU A 16 -9.88 40.81 -49.63
C GLU A 16 -10.18 39.47 -50.30
N ILE A 17 -9.43 38.43 -49.91
CA ILE A 17 -9.97 37.07 -49.92
C ILE A 17 -10.14 36.68 -48.46
N ALA A 18 -11.37 36.88 -48.01
CA ALA A 18 -11.90 36.40 -46.76
C ALA A 18 -11.70 34.89 -46.63
N LEU A 19 -11.02 34.48 -45.57
CA LEU A 19 -11.40 33.38 -44.70
C LEU A 19 -10.93 33.79 -43.32
N GLY A 20 -11.75 34.62 -42.67
CA GLY A 20 -11.50 35.20 -41.36
C GLY A 20 -11.34 34.11 -40.31
N ALA A 21 -10.12 33.63 -40.14
CA ALA A 21 -9.66 33.07 -38.88
C ALA A 21 -9.70 34.21 -37.87
N THR A 22 -10.82 34.35 -37.17
CA THR A 22 -10.90 35.13 -35.94
C THR A 22 -9.94 34.48 -34.95
N LYS A 23 -8.71 34.99 -34.97
CA LYS A 23 -7.72 34.75 -33.93
C LYS A 23 -8.26 35.48 -32.69
N ILE A 24 -9.15 34.81 -31.96
CA ILE A 24 -9.63 35.29 -30.68
C ILE A 24 -8.47 35.14 -29.69
N THR A 25 -7.56 36.11 -29.68
CA THR A 25 -6.67 36.32 -28.54
C THR A 25 -7.51 36.85 -27.39
N LEU A 26 -8.21 35.95 -26.70
CA LEU A 26 -8.72 36.22 -25.36
C LEU A 26 -7.49 36.38 -24.46
N GLY A 27 -7.35 37.55 -23.83
CA GLY A 27 -6.22 37.81 -22.92
C GLY A 27 -6.19 36.81 -21.77
N SER A 28 -5.01 36.52 -21.23
CA SER A 28 -4.80 35.53 -20.15
C SER A 28 -5.71 35.72 -18.93
N LEU A 29 -6.08 36.97 -18.63
CA LEU A 29 -7.00 37.37 -17.56
C LEU A 29 -8.48 37.11 -17.87
N GLN A 30 -8.86 37.18 -19.15
CA GLN A 30 -10.23 36.92 -19.62
C GLN A 30 -10.51 35.42 -19.73
N LEU A 31 -9.49 34.63 -20.06
CA LEU A 31 -9.50 33.18 -19.95
C LEU A 31 -9.65 32.73 -18.49
N THR A 32 -8.94 33.35 -17.53
CA THR A 32 -9.06 32.95 -16.10
C THR A 32 -10.46 33.20 -15.52
N TRP A 33 -11.14 34.29 -15.91
CA TRP A 33 -12.50 34.58 -15.45
C TRP A 33 -13.56 33.66 -16.07
N LEU A 34 -13.47 33.38 -17.38
CA LEU A 34 -14.39 32.46 -18.06
C LEU A 34 -14.27 31.03 -17.50
N TYR A 35 -13.08 30.64 -17.04
CA TYR A 35 -12.76 29.32 -16.50
C TYR A 35 -13.31 29.00 -15.11
N GLN A 36 -13.62 30.03 -14.32
CA GLN A 36 -14.18 29.85 -12.99
C GLN A 36 -15.71 29.77 -13.02
N SER A 37 -16.31 29.99 -14.20
CA SER A 37 -17.74 29.83 -14.44
C SER A 37 -18.09 28.37 -14.66
N ASP A 38 -19.21 27.94 -14.10
CA ASP A 38 -19.76 26.59 -14.30
C ASP A 38 -20.25 26.36 -15.74
N ASP A 39 -20.26 27.39 -16.58
CA ASP A 39 -20.78 27.34 -17.95
C ASP A 39 -19.95 26.42 -18.86
N ILE A 40 -18.63 26.33 -18.65
CA ILE A 40 -17.77 25.42 -19.42
C ILE A 40 -18.10 23.96 -19.12
N THR A 41 -18.56 23.67 -17.90
CA THR A 41 -18.94 22.31 -17.51
C THR A 41 -20.26 21.86 -18.14
N MET A 42 -21.01 22.75 -18.81
CA MET A 42 -22.24 22.43 -19.57
C MET A 42 -21.98 22.02 -21.01
N LEU A 43 -20.74 22.13 -21.50
CA LEU A 43 -20.39 21.78 -22.87
C LEU A 43 -20.51 20.27 -23.10
N SER A 44 -20.81 19.87 -24.34
CA SER A 44 -20.72 18.46 -24.73
C SER A 44 -19.26 18.00 -24.72
N LEU A 45 -19.04 16.71 -24.48
CA LEU A 45 -17.71 16.09 -24.41
C LEU A 45 -16.79 16.48 -25.59
N GLN A 46 -17.32 16.54 -26.81
CA GLN A 46 -16.56 16.91 -28.01
C GLN A 46 -16.07 18.36 -27.97
N LEU A 47 -16.95 19.30 -27.63
CA LEU A 47 -16.61 20.72 -27.54
C LEU A 47 -15.65 20.98 -26.37
N TYR A 48 -15.88 20.28 -25.26
CA TYR A 48 -15.04 20.36 -24.08
C TYR A 48 -13.63 19.82 -24.35
N GLY A 49 -13.49 18.65 -24.97
CA GLY A 49 -12.20 18.06 -25.32
C GLY A 49 -11.39 18.91 -26.30
N LEU A 50 -12.06 19.53 -27.29
CA LEU A 50 -11.42 20.49 -28.22
C LEU A 50 -10.92 21.74 -27.48
N LEU A 51 -11.74 22.28 -26.58
CA LEU A 51 -11.36 23.42 -25.76
C LEU A 51 -10.14 23.08 -24.90
N MET A 52 -10.15 21.96 -24.18
CA MET A 52 -9.03 21.52 -23.34
C MET A 52 -7.75 21.31 -24.16
N SER A 53 -7.85 20.65 -25.31
CA SER A 53 -6.70 20.44 -26.21
C SER A 53 -6.11 21.76 -26.68
N LYS A 54 -6.96 22.74 -27.02
CA LYS A 54 -6.51 24.07 -27.44
C LYS A 54 -5.84 24.82 -26.29
N MET A 55 -6.35 24.66 -25.07
CA MET A 55 -5.83 25.32 -23.87
C MET A 55 -4.47 24.76 -23.43
N ILE A 56 -4.26 23.45 -23.61
CA ILE A 56 -2.96 22.81 -23.45
C ILE A 56 -1.95 23.37 -24.48
N GLN A 57 -2.37 23.55 -25.75
CA GLN A 57 -1.50 24.11 -26.80
C GLN A 57 -1.12 25.56 -26.56
N GLU A 58 -2.01 26.36 -25.98
CA GLU A 58 -1.74 27.76 -25.64
C GLU A 58 -0.94 27.92 -24.34
N GLY A 59 -0.55 26.81 -23.69
CA GLY A 59 0.34 26.82 -22.52
C GLY A 59 -0.32 27.32 -21.23
N ILE A 60 -1.63 27.12 -21.08
CA ILE A 60 -2.33 27.46 -19.83
C ILE A 60 -1.81 26.58 -18.69
N ARG A 61 -1.77 27.13 -17.46
CA ARG A 61 -1.27 26.43 -16.28
C ARG A 61 -2.02 25.09 -16.07
N PRO A 62 -1.30 23.96 -15.91
CA PRO A 62 -1.87 22.64 -15.61
C PRO A 62 -2.91 22.65 -14.48
N ASP A 63 -2.66 23.38 -13.39
CA ASP A 63 -3.56 23.52 -12.22
C ASP A 63 -4.98 23.91 -12.58
N VAL A 64 -5.12 24.79 -13.57
CA VAL A 64 -6.42 25.29 -13.98
C VAL A 64 -7.12 24.29 -14.88
N ILE A 65 -6.36 23.62 -15.76
CA ILE A 65 -6.87 22.60 -16.69
C ILE A 65 -7.38 21.42 -15.88
N ASP A 66 -6.54 20.85 -15.02
CA ASP A 66 -6.85 19.66 -14.25
C ASP A 66 -8.00 19.92 -13.24
N ALA A 67 -8.07 21.10 -12.62
CA ALA A 67 -9.21 21.47 -11.78
C ALA A 67 -10.52 21.60 -12.56
N SER A 68 -10.48 22.12 -13.79
CA SER A 68 -11.66 22.20 -14.66
C SER A 68 -12.11 20.81 -15.13
N LEU A 69 -11.16 19.96 -15.52
CA LEU A 69 -11.38 18.55 -15.86
C LEU A 69 -12.09 17.82 -14.73
N PHE A 70 -11.61 17.98 -13.49
CA PHE A 70 -12.26 17.37 -12.33
C PHE A 70 -13.69 17.87 -12.12
N ARG A 71 -13.94 19.19 -12.20
CA ARG A 71 -15.30 19.74 -12.07
C ARG A 71 -16.25 19.20 -13.13
N TYR A 72 -15.77 19.08 -14.37
CA TYR A 72 -16.52 18.46 -15.45
C TYR A 72 -16.84 16.99 -15.11
N THR A 73 -15.84 16.21 -14.72
CA THR A 73 -16.04 14.81 -14.32
C THR A 73 -17.07 14.68 -13.20
N LYS A 74 -16.94 15.45 -12.11
CA LYS A 74 -17.87 15.42 -10.97
C LYS A 74 -19.30 15.83 -11.32
N ARG A 75 -19.47 16.72 -12.31
CA ARG A 75 -20.80 17.15 -12.76
C ARG A 75 -21.50 16.09 -13.59
N TRP A 76 -20.77 15.35 -14.42
CA TRP A 76 -21.36 14.38 -15.35
C TRP A 76 -21.39 12.95 -14.79
N ILE A 77 -20.49 12.65 -13.86
CA ILE A 77 -20.48 11.41 -13.07
C ILE A 77 -21.20 11.70 -11.76
N HIS A 78 -22.50 11.41 -11.72
CA HIS A 78 -23.29 11.51 -10.50
C HIS A 78 -23.11 10.25 -9.66
N GLU A 79 -22.88 10.42 -8.37
CA GLU A 79 -22.71 9.31 -7.41
C GLU A 79 -24.04 8.95 -6.68
N ASP A 80 -25.16 9.66 -6.93
CA ASP A 80 -26.39 9.59 -6.11
C ASP A 80 -27.49 8.58 -6.56
N GLU A 81 -27.56 7.51 -5.76
CA GLU A 81 -28.65 6.81 -5.03
C GLU A 81 -30.08 6.43 -5.53
N GLU A 82 -30.73 6.97 -6.57
CA GLU A 82 -32.17 6.59 -6.79
C GLU A 82 -32.62 6.16 -8.20
N GLY A 83 -31.69 5.90 -9.11
CA GLY A 83 -32.03 5.27 -10.38
C GLY A 83 -30.82 4.55 -10.96
N SER A 84 -30.98 3.28 -11.31
CA SER A 84 -29.99 2.58 -12.12
C SER A 84 -29.81 3.37 -13.44
N PRO A 85 -28.61 3.91 -13.73
CA PRO A 85 -28.40 4.65 -14.96
C PRO A 85 -28.69 3.75 -16.16
N SER A 86 -29.17 4.35 -17.25
CA SER A 86 -29.34 3.59 -18.49
C SER A 86 -27.97 3.14 -19.02
N THR A 87 -27.89 2.01 -19.71
CA THR A 87 -26.63 1.54 -20.33
C THR A 87 -25.98 2.58 -21.26
N HIS A 88 -26.79 3.46 -21.86
CA HIS A 88 -26.30 4.57 -22.69
C HIS A 88 -25.61 5.67 -21.88
N GLU A 89 -26.10 5.95 -20.68
CA GLU A 89 -25.56 6.95 -19.76
C GLU A 89 -24.25 6.47 -19.13
N GLU A 90 -24.17 5.19 -18.75
CA GLU A 90 -22.92 4.55 -18.30
C GLU A 90 -21.83 4.59 -19.38
N ASN A 91 -22.18 4.31 -20.64
CA ASN A 91 -21.23 4.39 -21.76
C ASN A 91 -20.75 5.83 -22.00
N TYR A 92 -21.63 6.83 -21.87
CA TYR A 92 -21.25 8.24 -22.00
C TYR A 92 -20.35 8.70 -20.86
N GLN A 93 -20.66 8.32 -19.62
CA GLN A 93 -19.83 8.58 -18.44
C GLN A 93 -18.45 7.91 -18.55
N ARG A 94 -18.39 6.69 -19.11
CA ARG A 94 -17.14 6.00 -19.43
C ARG A 94 -16.29 6.79 -20.43
N GLU A 95 -16.90 7.26 -21.53
CA GLU A 95 -16.20 8.05 -22.54
C GLU A 95 -15.66 9.38 -21.97
N ILE A 96 -16.43 10.00 -21.07
CA ILE A 96 -15.99 11.21 -20.35
C ILE A 96 -14.74 10.92 -19.53
N ILE A 97 -14.74 9.89 -18.69
CA ILE A 97 -13.61 9.64 -17.79
C ILE A 97 -12.34 9.25 -18.55
N GLU A 98 -12.47 8.50 -19.65
CA GLU A 98 -11.36 8.17 -20.53
C GLU A 98 -10.80 9.40 -21.24
N THR A 99 -11.66 10.27 -21.76
CA THR A 99 -11.23 11.51 -22.41
C THR A 99 -10.52 12.42 -21.39
N VAL A 100 -11.07 12.54 -20.18
CA VAL A 100 -10.47 13.33 -19.12
C VAL A 100 -9.09 12.79 -18.74
N GLU A 101 -8.92 11.47 -18.59
CA GLU A 101 -7.61 10.87 -18.28
C GLU A 101 -6.56 11.25 -19.33
N THR A 102 -6.93 11.21 -20.61
CA THR A 102 -6.01 11.57 -21.70
C THR A 102 -5.61 13.04 -21.71
N LEU A 103 -6.46 13.92 -21.16
CA LEU A 103 -6.23 15.36 -21.10
C LEU A 103 -5.53 15.82 -19.82
N LEU A 104 -5.49 14.99 -18.77
CA LEU A 104 -4.85 15.34 -17.50
C LEU A 104 -3.33 15.55 -17.66
N SER A 105 -2.82 16.56 -16.96
CA SER A 105 -1.41 16.92 -17.01
C SER A 105 -0.54 15.94 -16.22
N ASN A 106 0.59 15.48 -16.74
CA ASN A 106 1.48 14.49 -16.07
C ASN A 106 2.29 15.05 -14.88
N GLN A 107 1.98 16.27 -14.42
CA GLN A 107 2.73 16.93 -13.35
C GLN A 107 2.27 16.47 -11.97
N ILE A 108 3.20 16.50 -11.00
CA ILE A 108 3.10 15.76 -9.73
C ILE A 108 2.21 16.47 -8.69
N GLU A 109 1.73 17.70 -8.91
CA GLU A 109 1.22 18.51 -7.77
C GLU A 109 -0.07 19.30 -8.08
N VAL A 110 -0.77 18.89 -9.12
CA VAL A 110 -1.82 19.72 -9.72
C VAL A 110 -3.21 19.46 -9.11
N LEU A 111 -3.45 18.22 -8.66
CA LEU A 111 -4.72 17.75 -8.12
C LEU A 111 -4.49 17.09 -6.75
N PRO A 112 -5.33 17.36 -5.74
CA PRO A 112 -5.28 16.63 -4.48
C PRO A 112 -5.44 15.11 -4.69
N CYS A 113 -4.66 14.30 -3.97
CA CYS A 113 -4.69 12.84 -4.04
C CYS A 113 -6.10 12.26 -3.96
N LYS A 114 -6.91 12.75 -3.03
CA LYS A 114 -8.31 12.35 -2.85
C LYS A 114 -9.12 12.38 -4.15
N LEU A 115 -8.96 13.44 -4.95
CA LEU A 115 -9.69 13.59 -6.20
C LEU A 115 -9.28 12.54 -7.24
N LEU A 116 -7.99 12.19 -7.28
CA LEU A 116 -7.49 11.14 -8.17
C LEU A 116 -8.06 9.76 -7.77
N PHE A 117 -8.18 9.48 -6.48
CA PHE A 117 -8.80 8.25 -5.98
C PHE A 117 -10.31 8.20 -6.28
N GLU A 118 -11.04 9.32 -6.16
CA GLU A 118 -12.46 9.43 -6.57
C GLU A 118 -12.65 9.16 -8.07
N MET A 119 -11.74 9.68 -8.91
CA MET A 119 -11.76 9.42 -10.36
C MET A 119 -11.40 7.96 -10.67
N LEU A 120 -10.41 7.38 -9.99
CA LEU A 120 -10.09 5.96 -10.15
C LEU A 120 -11.27 5.08 -9.74
N ARG A 121 -11.96 5.40 -8.64
CA ARG A 121 -13.19 4.73 -8.21
C ARG A 121 -14.24 4.76 -9.32
N SER A 122 -14.51 5.94 -9.87
CA SER A 122 -15.45 6.12 -10.98
C SER A 122 -15.04 5.30 -12.21
N ALA A 123 -13.74 5.24 -12.55
CA ALA A 123 -13.22 4.47 -13.68
C ALA A 123 -13.33 2.94 -13.45
N ILE A 124 -13.25 2.50 -12.18
CA ILE A 124 -13.48 1.11 -11.80
C ILE A 124 -14.98 0.77 -11.93
N LEU A 125 -15.86 1.58 -11.34
CA LEU A 125 -17.31 1.38 -11.37
C LEU A 125 -17.89 1.40 -12.79
N LEU A 126 -17.43 2.30 -13.65
CA LEU A 126 -17.90 2.44 -15.02
C LEU A 126 -17.26 1.44 -16.00
N GLU A 127 -16.41 0.52 -15.54
CA GLU A 127 -15.69 -0.41 -16.42
C GLU A 127 -14.87 0.29 -17.54
N ALA A 128 -14.20 1.39 -17.21
CA ALA A 128 -13.35 2.11 -18.16
C ALA A 128 -12.15 1.26 -18.62
N SER A 129 -11.58 1.62 -19.77
CA SER A 129 -10.44 0.93 -20.37
C SER A 129 -9.27 0.77 -19.40
N THR A 130 -8.54 -0.34 -19.56
CA THR A 130 -7.36 -0.65 -18.75
C THR A 130 -6.29 0.44 -18.83
N LYS A 131 -6.18 1.12 -19.99
CA LYS A 131 -5.29 2.26 -20.19
C LYS A 131 -5.66 3.45 -19.31
N CYS A 132 -6.95 3.80 -19.26
CA CYS A 132 -7.47 4.88 -18.42
C CYS A 132 -7.21 4.60 -16.93
N ARG A 133 -7.56 3.39 -16.46
CA ARG A 133 -7.29 2.98 -15.07
C ARG A 133 -5.81 3.05 -14.73
N TYR A 134 -4.95 2.52 -15.60
CA TYR A 134 -3.49 2.56 -15.41
C TYR A 134 -2.94 3.99 -15.38
N GLY A 135 -3.52 4.89 -16.18
CA GLY A 135 -3.19 6.32 -16.17
C GLY A 135 -3.41 6.96 -14.82
N PHE A 136 -4.58 6.74 -14.21
CA PHE A 136 -4.88 7.19 -12.84
C PHE A 136 -3.97 6.54 -11.80
N GLU A 137 -3.78 5.21 -11.85
CA GLU A 137 -2.89 4.49 -10.93
C GLU A 137 -1.45 5.02 -10.96
N ASN A 138 -0.93 5.35 -12.16
CA ASN A 138 0.41 5.89 -12.31
C ASN A 138 0.53 7.32 -11.75
N ARG A 139 -0.53 8.13 -11.86
CA ARG A 139 -0.59 9.49 -11.29
C ARG A 139 -0.68 9.46 -9.77
N ILE A 140 -1.56 8.60 -9.24
CA ILE A 140 -1.70 8.35 -7.80
C ILE A 140 -0.37 7.87 -7.23
N GLY A 141 0.30 6.92 -7.89
CA GLY A 141 1.61 6.43 -7.46
C GLY A 141 2.65 7.55 -7.31
N ARG A 142 2.63 8.58 -8.15
CA ARG A 142 3.57 9.71 -8.04
C ARG A 142 3.32 10.62 -6.84
N GLN A 143 2.10 10.66 -6.33
CA GLN A 143 1.67 11.55 -5.24
C GLN A 143 1.38 10.79 -3.94
N LEU A 144 1.68 9.49 -3.90
CA LEU A 144 1.27 8.59 -2.82
C LEU A 144 1.75 9.01 -1.41
N ILE A 145 2.77 9.87 -1.33
CA ILE A 145 3.28 10.44 -0.06
C ILE A 145 2.21 11.31 0.65
N GLU A 146 1.34 11.97 -0.11
CA GLU A 146 0.28 12.84 0.42
C GLU A 146 -1.05 12.11 0.66
N ALA A 147 -1.13 10.84 0.26
CA ALA A 147 -2.35 10.06 0.38
C ALA A 147 -2.63 9.66 1.84
N THR A 148 -3.92 9.62 2.18
CA THR A 148 -4.40 9.07 3.45
C THR A 148 -4.91 7.64 3.27
N VAL A 149 -5.09 6.92 4.37
CA VAL A 149 -5.64 5.56 4.34
C VAL A 149 -7.07 5.54 3.78
N GLU A 150 -7.86 6.57 4.09
CA GLU A 150 -9.21 6.74 3.55
C GLU A 150 -9.20 6.89 2.02
N ASP A 151 -8.23 7.62 1.49
CA ASP A 151 -8.06 7.78 0.04
C ASP A 151 -7.74 6.43 -0.62
N LEU A 152 -6.87 5.62 -0.02
CA LEU A 152 -6.53 4.28 -0.55
C LEU A 152 -7.69 3.29 -0.47
N LEU A 153 -8.64 3.48 0.46
CA LEU A 153 -9.85 2.67 0.58
C LEU A 153 -10.95 3.09 -0.41
N THR A 154 -10.96 4.36 -0.82
CA THR A 154 -11.99 4.97 -1.67
C THR A 154 -12.30 4.17 -2.95
N PRO A 155 -11.31 3.66 -3.72
CA PRO A 155 -11.59 2.87 -4.94
C PRO A 155 -12.32 1.55 -4.71
N PHE A 156 -12.29 1.04 -3.48
CA PHE A 156 -12.79 -0.29 -3.13
C PHE A 156 -14.15 -0.27 -2.43
N GLN A 157 -14.69 0.91 -2.11
CA GLN A 157 -16.05 1.07 -1.58
C GLN A 157 -17.08 1.05 -2.72
N GLY A 158 -17.74 -0.10 -2.89
CA GLY A 158 -18.82 -0.34 -3.86
C GLY A 158 -20.21 -0.49 -3.20
N TYR A 159 -21.25 -0.38 -4.02
CA TYR A 159 -22.67 -0.37 -3.63
C TYR A 159 -23.20 -1.74 -3.14
N ALA A 160 -22.60 -2.82 -3.63
CA ALA A 160 -22.85 -4.17 -3.15
C ALA A 160 -21.77 -4.50 -2.11
N CYS A 161 -22.16 -4.80 -0.88
CA CYS A 161 -21.32 -5.09 0.29
C CYS A 161 -20.21 -6.17 0.14
N GLU A 162 -19.84 -6.59 -1.07
CA GLU A 162 -18.63 -7.38 -1.33
C GLU A 162 -17.48 -6.44 -1.70
N VAL A 163 -16.74 -5.98 -0.69
CA VAL A 163 -15.49 -5.25 -0.89
C VAL A 163 -14.44 -6.21 -1.46
N GLN A 164 -14.39 -6.33 -2.79
CA GLN A 164 -13.29 -7.02 -3.46
C GLN A 164 -12.12 -6.05 -3.60
N TYR A 165 -11.14 -6.19 -2.72
CA TYR A 165 -9.88 -5.46 -2.82
C TYR A 165 -9.11 -5.93 -4.06
N ASP A 166 -9.00 -5.08 -5.09
CA ASP A 166 -8.08 -5.31 -6.21
C ASP A 166 -6.63 -5.09 -5.73
N THR A 167 -6.01 -6.16 -5.24
CA THR A 167 -4.61 -6.18 -4.80
C THR A 167 -3.66 -5.83 -5.95
N GLU A 168 -4.04 -6.11 -7.20
CA GLU A 168 -3.23 -5.74 -8.35
C GLU A 168 -3.30 -4.23 -8.63
N CYS A 169 -4.42 -3.55 -8.34
CA CYS A 169 -4.50 -2.09 -8.38
C CYS A 169 -3.53 -1.44 -7.38
N VAL A 170 -3.58 -1.85 -6.10
CA VAL A 170 -2.66 -1.35 -5.06
C VAL A 170 -1.21 -1.61 -5.44
N LYS A 171 -0.91 -2.80 -5.96
CA LYS A 171 0.43 -3.15 -6.45
C LYS A 171 0.88 -2.31 -7.65
N ARG A 172 0.00 -1.98 -8.59
CA ARG A 172 0.30 -1.08 -9.72
C ARG A 172 0.59 0.34 -9.25
N ILE A 173 -0.19 0.85 -8.30
CA ILE A 173 0.03 2.15 -7.65
C ILE A 173 1.39 2.18 -6.94
N LEU A 174 1.69 1.18 -6.11
CA LEU A 174 2.98 1.08 -5.42
C LEU A 174 4.15 0.98 -6.39
N LYS A 175 4.02 0.15 -7.44
CA LYS A 175 5.04 0.05 -8.48
C LYS A 175 5.28 1.39 -9.16
N ALA A 176 4.23 2.16 -9.44
CA ALA A 176 4.36 3.50 -9.99
C ALA A 176 5.07 4.45 -9.02
N PHE A 177 4.77 4.39 -7.72
CA PHE A 177 5.50 5.15 -6.69
C PHE A 177 7.00 4.85 -6.71
N TYR A 178 7.40 3.60 -6.51
CA TYR A 178 8.82 3.22 -6.45
C TYR A 178 9.57 3.47 -7.77
N SER A 179 8.89 3.35 -8.93
CA SER A 179 9.53 3.61 -10.23
C SER A 179 9.77 5.09 -10.51
N ASN A 180 8.95 5.99 -9.92
CA ASN A 180 9.07 7.43 -10.10
C ASN A 180 9.72 8.13 -8.89
N TYR A 181 10.08 7.38 -7.84
CA TYR A 181 10.74 7.95 -6.67
C TYR A 181 12.18 8.31 -6.99
N THR A 182 12.47 9.62 -7.10
CA THR A 182 13.80 10.16 -7.42
C THR A 182 14.47 10.83 -6.24
N CYS A 183 13.78 10.93 -5.09
CA CYS A 183 14.32 11.60 -3.91
C CYS A 183 15.42 10.76 -3.26
N SER A 184 16.49 11.43 -2.81
CA SER A 184 17.60 10.77 -2.10
C SER A 184 17.25 10.46 -0.64
N ASP A 185 16.26 11.14 -0.07
CA ASP A 185 15.80 10.90 1.30
C ASP A 185 14.90 9.66 1.35
N GLN A 186 15.03 8.84 2.39
CA GLN A 186 14.16 7.67 2.61
C GLN A 186 12.84 8.04 3.28
N SER A 187 12.67 9.28 3.77
CA SER A 187 11.47 9.70 4.50
C SER A 187 10.17 9.47 3.75
N GLY A 188 10.13 9.72 2.43
CA GLY A 188 8.96 9.46 1.58
C GLY A 188 8.64 7.96 1.47
N LEU A 189 9.67 7.12 1.35
CA LEU A 189 9.51 5.66 1.34
C LEU A 189 8.97 5.14 2.68
N ILE A 190 9.45 5.70 3.80
CA ILE A 190 8.99 5.33 5.15
C ILE A 190 7.52 5.69 5.31
N LYS A 191 7.13 6.91 4.92
CA LYS A 191 5.73 7.37 4.97
C LYS A 191 4.79 6.48 4.16
N VAL A 192 5.19 6.08 2.94
CA VAL A 192 4.36 5.18 2.12
C VAL A 192 4.30 3.78 2.75
N ALA A 193 5.40 3.29 3.33
CA ALA A 193 5.36 2.01 4.04
C ALA A 193 4.44 2.07 5.28
N ASP A 194 4.45 3.18 6.03
CA ASP A 194 3.49 3.44 7.12
C ASP A 194 2.04 3.44 6.61
N LEU A 195 1.77 4.16 5.52
CA LEU A 195 0.45 4.21 4.88
C LEU A 195 -0.08 2.81 4.52
N ILE A 196 0.78 1.94 3.96
CA ILE A 196 0.40 0.57 3.60
C ILE A 196 0.13 -0.29 4.83
N ASP A 197 0.89 -0.12 5.91
CA ASP A 197 0.63 -0.84 7.17
C ASP A 197 -0.68 -0.41 7.83
N ASP A 198 -0.99 0.89 7.79
CA ASP A 198 -2.26 1.41 8.30
C ASP A 198 -3.44 0.94 7.44
N PHE A 199 -3.28 0.92 6.11
CA PHE A 199 -4.25 0.34 5.18
C PHE A 199 -4.48 -1.15 5.47
N LEU A 200 -3.41 -1.93 5.63
CA LEU A 200 -3.49 -3.35 6.02
C LEU A 200 -4.24 -3.54 7.32
N THR A 201 -4.04 -2.66 8.30
CA THR A 201 -4.73 -2.70 9.59
C THR A 201 -6.23 -2.45 9.45
N VAL A 202 -6.65 -1.56 8.56
CA VAL A 202 -8.07 -1.33 8.30
C VAL A 202 -8.68 -2.53 7.57
N VAL A 203 -8.03 -3.00 6.51
CA VAL A 203 -8.48 -4.14 5.70
C VAL A 203 -8.58 -5.42 6.55
N ALA A 204 -7.65 -5.63 7.48
CA ALA A 204 -7.65 -6.76 8.41
C ALA A 204 -8.89 -6.84 9.34
N LYS A 205 -9.68 -5.77 9.45
CA LYS A 205 -10.90 -5.73 10.27
C LYS A 205 -12.13 -6.28 9.53
N GLU A 206 -12.04 -6.50 8.23
CA GLU A 206 -13.15 -7.02 7.41
C GLU A 206 -13.36 -8.52 7.60
N PHE A 207 -14.60 -8.95 7.81
CA PHE A 207 -14.90 -10.38 8.05
C PHE A 207 -14.71 -11.26 6.80
N ASP A 208 -14.97 -10.70 5.61
CA ASP A 208 -14.99 -11.46 4.36
C ASP A 208 -13.65 -11.43 3.61
N LEU A 209 -12.60 -10.87 4.24
CA LEU A 209 -11.28 -10.85 3.65
C LEU A 209 -10.69 -12.27 3.57
N ASN A 210 -10.41 -12.73 2.35
CA ASN A 210 -9.73 -13.99 2.13
C ASN A 210 -8.25 -13.92 2.56
N LYS A 211 -7.74 -15.03 3.12
CA LYS A 211 -6.33 -15.24 3.48
C LYS A 211 -5.39 -14.90 2.33
N ASP A 212 -5.68 -15.36 1.12
CA ASP A 212 -4.77 -15.17 -0.02
C ASP A 212 -4.65 -13.70 -0.43
N THR A 213 -5.76 -12.95 -0.34
CA THR A 213 -5.81 -11.50 -0.56
C THR A 213 -4.99 -10.79 0.52
N PHE A 214 -5.22 -11.12 1.80
CA PHE A 214 -4.45 -10.54 2.91
C PHE A 214 -2.95 -10.84 2.80
N MET A 215 -2.59 -12.08 2.46
CA MET A 215 -1.19 -12.49 2.24
C MET A 215 -0.53 -11.74 1.08
N SER A 216 -1.29 -11.47 0.02
CA SER A 216 -0.79 -10.70 -1.12
C SER A 216 -0.49 -9.25 -0.71
N LEU A 217 -1.37 -8.63 0.09
CA LEU A 217 -1.13 -7.29 0.64
C LEU A 217 0.03 -7.27 1.64
N LEU A 218 0.16 -8.28 2.51
CA LEU A 218 1.29 -8.40 3.43
C LEU A 218 2.63 -8.49 2.70
N LYS A 219 2.69 -9.24 1.59
CA LYS A 219 3.90 -9.31 0.75
C LYS A 219 4.26 -7.95 0.15
N LEU A 220 3.27 -7.13 -0.20
CA LEU A 220 3.50 -5.76 -0.68
C LEU A 220 4.09 -4.88 0.43
N SER A 221 3.56 -4.93 1.65
CA SER A 221 4.13 -4.22 2.81
C SER A 221 5.56 -4.68 3.13
N ALA A 222 5.81 -5.98 3.09
CA ALA A 222 7.15 -6.53 3.32
C ALA A 222 8.14 -6.04 2.25
N ALA A 223 7.75 -6.09 0.97
CA ALA A 223 8.56 -5.57 -0.12
C ALA A 223 8.83 -4.05 0.02
N ALA A 224 7.84 -3.29 0.50
CA ALA A 224 7.98 -1.86 0.77
C ALA A 224 8.96 -1.53 1.90
N SER A 225 9.19 -2.48 2.83
CA SER A 225 9.95 -2.27 4.07
C SER A 225 11.34 -2.94 4.09
N ASN A 226 11.65 -3.83 3.14
CA ASN A 226 12.87 -4.65 3.18
C ASN A 226 14.17 -3.83 3.18
N ASP A 227 14.19 -2.67 2.51
CA ASP A 227 15.40 -1.84 2.35
C ASP A 227 15.44 -0.59 3.25
N LEU A 228 14.37 -0.35 4.01
CA LEU A 228 14.26 0.80 4.89
C LEU A 228 14.57 0.33 6.30
N HIS A 229 15.41 1.00 7.09
CA HIS A 229 15.67 0.64 8.49
C HIS A 229 14.49 0.97 9.43
N ARG A 230 13.27 0.56 9.05
CA ARG A 230 11.99 0.81 9.72
C ARG A 230 11.61 -0.32 10.68
N THR A 231 10.76 -0.03 11.66
CA THR A 231 10.18 -1.05 12.55
C THR A 231 9.06 -1.85 11.88
N SER A 232 8.93 -3.13 12.19
CA SER A 232 7.86 -4.01 11.67
C SER A 232 6.58 -3.99 12.51
N ASP A 233 6.41 -2.96 13.35
CA ASP A 233 5.30 -2.84 14.31
C ASP A 233 3.93 -2.72 13.63
N GLY A 234 3.83 -1.93 12.55
CA GLY A 234 2.59 -1.75 11.79
C GLY A 234 2.11 -3.06 11.17
N MET A 235 3.02 -3.79 10.52
CA MET A 235 2.74 -5.12 9.98
C MET A 235 2.31 -6.11 11.07
N TYR A 236 3.00 -6.14 12.21
CA TYR A 236 2.60 -6.97 13.35
C TYR A 236 1.19 -6.63 13.83
N HIS A 237 0.87 -5.33 13.94
CA HIS A 237 -0.44 -4.87 14.36
C HIS A 237 -1.54 -5.34 13.40
N ALA A 238 -1.34 -5.19 12.09
CA ALA A 238 -2.27 -5.69 11.08
C ALA A 238 -2.48 -7.20 11.18
N ILE A 239 -1.41 -7.98 11.38
CA ILE A 239 -1.49 -9.44 11.57
C ILE A 239 -2.29 -9.78 12.83
N ASP A 240 -2.03 -9.12 13.97
CA ASP A 240 -2.78 -9.37 15.21
C ASP A 240 -4.27 -9.08 15.06
N VAL A 241 -4.61 -7.95 14.42
CA VAL A 241 -6.00 -7.59 14.11
C VAL A 241 -6.68 -8.65 13.25
N TYR A 242 -6.02 -9.10 12.18
CA TYR A 242 -6.53 -10.15 11.29
C TYR A 242 -6.73 -11.47 12.04
N LEU A 243 -5.74 -11.91 12.82
CA LEU A 243 -5.83 -13.14 13.62
C LEU A 243 -6.94 -13.07 14.69
N ASN A 244 -7.18 -11.88 15.25
CA ASN A 244 -8.27 -11.68 16.19
C ASN A 244 -9.63 -11.76 15.50
N LYS A 245 -9.77 -11.15 14.32
CA LYS A 245 -11.01 -11.10 13.55
C LYS A 245 -11.39 -12.47 12.97
N HIS A 246 -10.43 -13.21 12.42
CA HIS A 246 -10.64 -14.49 11.73
C HIS A 246 -10.32 -15.73 12.60
N LYS A 247 -10.35 -15.59 13.94
CA LYS A 247 -9.96 -16.64 14.89
C LYS A 247 -10.67 -17.99 14.67
N TYR A 248 -11.93 -17.96 14.22
CA TYR A 248 -12.75 -19.16 14.01
C TYR A 248 -12.63 -19.76 12.60
N HIS A 249 -12.13 -18.99 11.64
CA HIS A 249 -12.05 -19.38 10.22
C HIS A 249 -10.65 -19.86 9.82
N LEU A 250 -9.60 -19.42 10.54
CA LEU A 250 -8.23 -19.81 10.25
C LEU A 250 -7.81 -21.10 10.95
N THR A 251 -7.23 -22.01 10.19
CA THR A 251 -6.51 -23.16 10.69
C THR A 251 -5.15 -22.75 11.26
N GLU A 252 -4.53 -23.65 12.03
CA GLU A 252 -3.20 -23.40 12.57
C GLU A 252 -2.13 -23.22 11.46
N SER A 253 -2.22 -23.99 10.37
CA SER A 253 -1.31 -23.87 9.23
C SER A 253 -1.41 -22.48 8.59
N GLU A 254 -2.63 -21.98 8.42
CA GLU A 254 -2.85 -20.66 7.84
C GLU A 254 -2.37 -19.54 8.75
N ARG A 255 -2.50 -19.71 10.08
CA ARG A 255 -1.91 -18.78 11.05
C ARG A 255 -0.39 -18.75 10.94
N ASP A 256 0.25 -19.90 10.72
CA ASP A 256 1.70 -19.99 10.51
C ASP A 256 2.13 -19.29 9.21
N GLU A 257 1.41 -19.53 8.12
CA GLU A 257 1.64 -18.87 6.83
C GLU A 257 1.53 -17.34 6.92
N VAL A 258 0.48 -16.84 7.58
CA VAL A 258 0.26 -15.39 7.77
C VAL A 258 1.38 -14.75 8.60
N CYS A 259 1.86 -15.44 9.63
CA CYS A 259 2.92 -14.92 10.49
C CYS A 259 4.33 -15.04 9.88
N GLN A 260 4.52 -15.87 8.85
CA GLN A 260 5.84 -16.14 8.25
C GLN A 260 6.51 -14.90 7.66
N LEU A 261 5.72 -13.91 7.22
CA LEU A 261 6.22 -12.68 6.59
C LEU A 261 6.72 -11.64 7.60
N LEU A 262 6.46 -11.84 8.90
CA LEU A 262 6.83 -10.90 9.94
C LEU A 262 8.29 -11.08 10.38
N ASP A 263 9.11 -10.05 10.19
CA ASP A 263 10.47 -10.01 10.75
C ASP A 263 10.45 -9.56 12.22
N CYS A 264 10.51 -10.54 13.12
CA CYS A 264 10.51 -10.30 14.56
C CYS A 264 11.73 -9.49 15.03
N ASN A 265 12.86 -9.50 14.30
CA ASN A 265 14.07 -8.80 14.72
C ASN A 265 13.93 -7.28 14.64
N ARG A 266 13.01 -6.81 13.79
CA ARG A 266 12.76 -5.39 13.52
C ARG A 266 11.56 -4.84 14.28
N MET A 267 11.02 -5.60 15.23
CA MET A 267 9.92 -5.16 16.09
C MET A 267 10.43 -4.37 17.29
N SER A 268 9.68 -3.38 17.75
CA SER A 268 9.98 -2.66 18.98
C SER A 268 9.79 -3.54 20.22
N SER A 269 10.39 -3.13 21.34
CA SER A 269 10.27 -3.83 22.64
C SER A 269 8.80 -3.98 23.08
N LYS A 270 7.97 -2.96 22.83
CA LYS A 270 6.54 -2.97 23.12
C LYS A 270 5.79 -3.99 22.26
N ALA A 271 6.08 -4.03 20.96
CA ALA A 271 5.47 -4.99 20.04
C ALA A 271 5.91 -6.43 20.35
N CYS A 272 7.18 -6.66 20.64
CA CYS A 272 7.72 -7.96 21.09
C CYS A 272 7.02 -8.46 22.35
N ARG A 273 6.82 -7.58 23.35
CA ARG A 273 6.13 -7.93 24.60
C ARG A 273 4.68 -8.34 24.36
N HIS A 274 3.97 -7.60 23.52
CA HIS A 274 2.60 -7.92 23.13
C HIS A 274 2.55 -9.27 22.39
N ALA A 275 3.45 -9.50 21.43
CA ALA A 275 3.57 -10.75 20.69
C ALA A 275 3.87 -11.95 21.60
N ALA A 276 4.77 -11.78 22.56
CA ALA A 276 5.09 -12.80 23.56
C ALA A 276 3.91 -13.18 24.47
N GLN A 277 2.89 -12.33 24.57
CA GLN A 277 1.66 -12.57 25.34
C GLN A 277 0.49 -13.07 24.46
N ASN A 278 0.67 -13.08 23.14
CA ASN A 278 -0.41 -13.34 22.21
C ASN A 278 -0.60 -14.84 21.94
N GLU A 279 -1.64 -15.42 22.53
CA GLU A 279 -2.04 -16.83 22.33
C GLU A 279 -2.52 -17.14 20.90
N ARG A 280 -2.81 -16.10 20.10
CA ARG A 280 -3.20 -16.22 18.68
C ARG A 280 -2.00 -16.36 17.74
N LEU A 281 -0.77 -16.25 18.23
CA LEU A 281 0.41 -16.53 17.40
C LEU A 281 0.77 -18.03 17.41
N PRO A 282 1.33 -18.56 16.33
CA PRO A 282 1.98 -19.87 16.33
C PRO A 282 3.11 -19.93 17.38
N LEU A 283 3.31 -21.08 18.02
CA LEU A 283 4.33 -21.25 19.06
C LEU A 283 5.73 -20.85 18.58
N ARG A 284 6.06 -21.16 17.31
CA ARG A 284 7.34 -20.78 16.68
C ARG A 284 7.57 -19.26 16.74
N MET A 285 6.54 -18.47 16.44
CA MET A 285 6.61 -17.01 16.47
C MET A 285 6.71 -16.46 17.89
N VAL A 286 6.00 -17.08 18.85
CA VAL A 286 6.10 -16.70 20.26
C VAL A 286 7.53 -16.93 20.78
N VAL A 287 8.15 -18.08 20.47
CA VAL A 287 9.54 -18.35 20.86
C VAL A 287 10.52 -17.37 20.21
N GLN A 288 10.33 -17.06 18.92
CA GLN A 288 11.18 -16.10 18.22
C GLN A 288 11.07 -14.69 18.81
N THR A 289 9.86 -14.22 19.10
CA THR A 289 9.63 -12.89 19.72
C THR A 289 10.15 -12.82 21.16
N LEU A 290 10.06 -13.90 21.94
CA LEU A 290 10.69 -13.99 23.27
C LEU A 290 12.21 -13.87 23.18
N PHE A 291 12.84 -14.59 22.25
CA PHE A 291 14.29 -14.54 22.05
C PHE A 291 14.77 -13.15 21.64
N VAL A 292 14.08 -12.53 20.67
CA VAL A 292 14.38 -11.14 20.27
C VAL A 292 14.19 -10.17 21.44
N GLY A 293 13.10 -10.32 22.21
CA GLY A 293 12.86 -9.52 23.40
C GLY A 293 13.97 -9.64 24.44
N GLN A 294 14.47 -10.85 24.71
CA GLN A 294 15.62 -11.06 25.61
C GLN A 294 16.89 -10.39 25.08
N LEU A 295 17.15 -10.48 23.78
CA LEU A 295 18.32 -9.85 23.15
C LEU A 295 18.26 -8.32 23.30
N GLN A 296 17.11 -7.72 23.00
CA GLN A 296 16.88 -6.27 23.12
C GLN A 296 17.04 -5.77 24.56
N LEU A 297 16.51 -6.51 25.55
CA LEU A 297 16.66 -6.16 26.96
C LEU A 297 18.12 -6.25 27.41
N ARG A 298 18.83 -7.31 27.01
CA ARG A 298 20.25 -7.49 27.33
C ARG A 298 21.10 -6.36 26.75
N ASP A 299 20.86 -5.98 25.50
CA ASP A 299 21.60 -4.91 24.83
C ASP A 299 21.31 -3.55 25.51
N ALA A 300 20.06 -3.28 25.90
CA ALA A 300 19.69 -2.08 26.65
C ALA A 300 20.36 -2.00 28.04
N ILE A 301 20.47 -3.13 28.75
CA ILE A 301 21.18 -3.21 30.03
C ILE A 301 22.69 -3.00 29.83
N THR A 302 23.27 -3.63 28.82
CA THR A 302 24.71 -3.56 28.51
C THR A 302 25.13 -2.15 28.08
N SER A 303 24.32 -1.47 27.25
CA SER A 303 24.55 -0.09 26.84
C SER A 303 24.67 0.85 28.04
N ARG A 304 23.80 0.70 29.05
CA ARG A 304 23.83 1.55 30.24
C ARG A 304 25.01 1.29 31.17
N ILE A 305 25.52 0.05 31.19
CA ILE A 305 26.75 -0.28 31.92
C ILE A 305 27.96 0.38 31.25
N GLY A 306 27.97 0.45 29.91
CA GLY A 306 29.01 1.15 29.13
C GLY A 306 28.99 2.69 29.28
N ASP A 307 27.80 3.28 29.36
CA ASP A 307 27.65 4.74 29.56
C ASP A 307 28.06 5.19 30.98
N SER A 308 28.11 4.27 31.94
CA SER A 308 28.54 4.55 33.30
C SER A 308 30.07 4.65 33.46
N GLU A 309 30.85 4.23 32.46
CA GLU A 309 32.33 4.18 32.53
C GLU A 309 33.06 5.08 31.52
N ASN A 310 32.39 5.68 30.51
CA ASN A 310 33.05 6.57 29.55
C ASN A 310 32.17 7.77 29.16
N GLY A 311 32.43 8.92 29.79
CA GLY A 311 32.02 10.20 29.22
C GLY A 311 32.94 10.57 28.05
N SER A 312 32.50 10.38 26.81
CA SER A 312 32.86 11.20 25.63
C SER A 312 32.17 10.71 24.35
N GLN A 313 31.30 11.59 23.82
CA GLN A 313 30.90 11.83 22.42
C GLN A 313 31.04 10.68 21.40
N LYS A 314 29.89 10.15 20.95
CA LYS A 314 29.68 9.73 19.56
C LYS A 314 28.29 10.15 19.09
N GLU A 315 28.26 10.87 17.98
CA GLU A 315 27.07 11.29 17.26
C GLU A 315 26.34 10.11 16.61
N GLU A 316 25.02 10.19 16.73
CA GLU A 316 23.98 9.77 15.77
C GLU A 316 23.77 8.26 15.49
N MET A 317 22.84 7.67 16.26
CA MET A 317 21.77 6.86 15.70
C MET A 317 20.53 7.06 16.58
N THR A 318 19.56 7.82 16.08
CA THR A 318 18.25 8.04 16.73
C THR A 318 17.46 6.73 16.77
N LEU A 319 17.72 5.92 17.80
CA LEU A 319 16.70 5.01 18.32
C LEU A 319 15.80 5.86 19.20
N VAL A 320 14.54 5.97 18.78
CA VAL A 320 13.46 6.59 19.57
C VAL A 320 13.53 6.02 20.98
N GLY A 321 13.96 6.87 21.91
CA GLY A 321 14.10 6.53 23.31
C GLY A 321 12.73 6.29 23.91
N ASP A 322 12.31 5.03 23.97
CA ASP A 322 11.24 4.62 24.87
C ASP A 322 11.81 4.61 26.28
N GLY A 323 11.33 5.55 27.11
CA GLY A 323 11.79 5.82 28.46
C GLY A 323 11.42 4.71 29.45
N CYS A 324 11.95 3.50 29.26
CA CYS A 324 11.86 2.45 30.27
C CYS A 324 12.89 2.71 31.39
N ASN A 325 12.41 2.87 32.63
CA ASN A 325 13.25 2.88 33.82
C ASN A 325 14.03 1.56 33.91
N GLY A 326 15.27 1.57 34.43
CA GLY A 326 16.11 0.36 34.49
C GLY A 326 15.50 -0.78 35.32
N GLU A 327 14.61 -0.46 36.26
CA GLU A 327 13.82 -1.42 37.03
C GLU A 327 12.72 -2.08 36.19
N ASP A 328 12.12 -1.35 35.24
CA ASP A 328 11.07 -1.86 34.35
C ASP A 328 11.67 -2.88 33.35
N ALA A 329 12.83 -2.57 32.78
CA ALA A 329 13.56 -3.51 31.91
C ALA A 329 13.95 -4.81 32.63
N ARG A 330 14.34 -4.73 33.92
CA ARG A 330 14.65 -5.92 34.74
C ARG A 330 13.41 -6.76 35.03
N MET A 331 12.30 -6.11 35.41
CA MET A 331 11.03 -6.79 35.65
C MET A 331 10.51 -7.48 34.38
N GLU A 332 10.66 -6.86 33.22
CA GLU A 332 10.28 -7.47 31.94
C GLU A 332 11.17 -8.66 31.57
N MET A 333 12.47 -8.60 31.88
CA MET A 333 13.38 -9.75 31.69
C MET A 333 12.95 -10.94 32.56
N GLU A 334 12.62 -10.72 33.83
CA GLU A 334 12.12 -11.77 34.73
C GLU A 334 10.81 -12.41 34.24
N LYS A 335 9.91 -11.60 33.66
CA LYS A 335 8.66 -12.11 33.05
C LYS A 335 8.94 -12.98 31.84
N ILE A 336 9.88 -12.58 30.98
CA ILE A 336 10.27 -13.37 29.81
C ILE A 336 10.96 -14.68 30.25
N ASP A 337 11.88 -14.62 31.20
CA ASP A 337 12.58 -15.80 31.72
C ASP A 337 11.61 -16.81 32.36
N SER A 338 10.61 -16.31 33.11
CA SER A 338 9.55 -17.15 33.67
C SER A 338 8.78 -17.91 32.58
N LYS A 339 8.46 -17.24 31.47
CA LYS A 339 7.78 -17.88 30.32
C LYS A 339 8.68 -18.89 29.61
N VAL A 340 9.95 -18.57 29.40
CA VAL A 340 10.92 -19.49 28.79
C VAL A 340 11.04 -20.75 29.65
N MET A 341 11.13 -20.63 30.98
CA MET A 341 11.13 -21.78 31.88
C MET A 341 9.87 -22.66 31.78
N VAL A 342 8.69 -22.06 31.64
CA VAL A 342 7.44 -22.81 31.42
C VAL A 342 7.50 -23.59 30.11
N LEU A 343 7.91 -22.94 29.02
CA LEU A 343 8.04 -23.58 27.70
C LEU A 343 9.09 -24.69 27.70
N GLU A 344 10.24 -24.50 28.35
CA GLU A 344 11.27 -25.52 28.50
C GLU A 344 10.74 -26.74 29.25
N LYS A 345 9.98 -26.53 30.34
CA LYS A 345 9.34 -27.61 31.08
C LYS A 345 8.34 -28.38 30.22
N GLU A 346 7.52 -27.69 29.43
CA GLU A 346 6.59 -28.34 28.49
C GLU A 346 7.32 -29.13 27.40
N CYS A 347 8.41 -28.58 26.84
CA CYS A 347 9.28 -29.26 25.88
C CYS A 347 9.90 -30.53 26.48
N LEU A 348 10.38 -30.48 27.73
CA LEU A 348 10.95 -31.64 28.42
C LEU A 348 9.89 -32.71 28.70
N LEU A 349 8.67 -32.31 29.08
CA LEU A 349 7.55 -33.23 29.23
C LEU A 349 7.18 -33.89 27.89
N MET A 350 7.13 -33.12 26.82
CA MET A 350 6.87 -33.62 25.46
C MET A 350 7.95 -34.62 25.04
N LYS A 351 9.23 -34.28 25.22
CA LYS A 351 10.37 -35.15 24.92
C LYS A 351 10.26 -36.47 25.66
N ARG A 352 9.94 -36.44 26.96
CA ARG A 352 9.70 -37.64 27.77
C ARG A 352 8.53 -38.46 27.24
N HIS A 353 7.44 -37.84 26.80
CA HIS A 353 6.29 -38.53 26.18
C HIS A 353 6.61 -39.16 24.82
N ILE A 354 7.50 -38.55 24.04
CA ILE A 354 7.98 -39.10 22.77
C ILE A 354 8.91 -40.30 23.04
N GLU A 355 9.83 -40.17 23.98
CA GLU A 355 10.78 -41.22 24.38
C GLU A 355 10.09 -42.41 25.03
N THR A 356 9.04 -42.18 25.83
CA THR A 356 8.24 -43.24 26.47
C THR A 356 7.17 -43.85 25.54
N GLY A 357 6.87 -43.21 24.39
CA GLY A 357 5.75 -43.55 23.49
C GLY A 357 6.07 -44.44 22.28
N VAL A 358 7.19 -45.18 22.31
CA VAL A 358 7.58 -46.06 21.20
C VAL A 358 6.72 -47.35 21.09
N GLY A 359 5.90 -47.67 22.10
CA GLY A 359 5.00 -48.85 22.11
C GLY A 359 3.50 -48.53 21.94
N GLU A 360 2.94 -49.01 20.83
CA GLU A 360 1.54 -49.44 20.62
C GLU A 360 0.34 -48.46 20.58
N LYS A 361 -0.29 -48.46 19.39
CA LYS A 361 -1.74 -48.40 19.05
C LYS A 361 -2.64 -47.25 19.55
N ARG A 362 -2.26 -46.42 20.52
CA ARG A 362 -2.98 -45.16 20.87
C ARG A 362 -2.58 -43.93 20.03
N ARG A 363 -1.66 -44.13 19.08
CA ARG A 363 -1.00 -43.09 18.27
C ARG A 363 -1.94 -42.21 17.43
N LYS A 364 -3.12 -42.69 17.01
CA LYS A 364 -3.95 -41.94 16.04
C LYS A 364 -4.68 -40.72 16.61
N GLY A 365 -5.01 -40.70 17.91
CA GLY A 365 -5.77 -39.60 18.51
C GLY A 365 -4.90 -38.42 18.94
N VAL A 366 -3.78 -38.70 19.62
CA VAL A 366 -2.89 -37.68 20.20
C VAL A 366 -2.02 -37.05 19.12
N TRP A 367 -1.50 -37.85 18.17
CA TRP A 367 -0.69 -37.32 17.05
C TRP A 367 -1.53 -36.46 16.09
N LYS A 368 -2.84 -36.75 15.96
CA LYS A 368 -3.79 -35.93 15.20
C LYS A 368 -4.17 -34.63 15.92
N LYS A 369 -4.04 -34.57 17.25
CA LYS A 369 -4.20 -33.36 18.07
C LYS A 369 -2.89 -32.55 18.14
N LEU A 370 -1.74 -33.21 18.05
CA LEU A 370 -0.40 -32.60 17.98
C LEU A 370 -0.09 -32.02 16.60
N LYS A 371 -0.48 -32.70 15.51
CA LYS A 371 -0.38 -32.15 14.14
C LYS A 371 -1.24 -30.89 13.95
N ARG A 372 -2.29 -30.73 14.75
CA ARG A 372 -3.12 -29.50 14.85
C ARG A 372 -2.58 -28.47 15.86
N LYS A 373 -1.44 -28.76 16.51
CA LYS A 373 -0.73 -27.86 17.44
C LYS A 373 0.69 -27.47 16.95
N PHE A 374 1.09 -27.97 15.78
CA PHE A 374 2.43 -27.81 15.22
C PHE A 374 2.41 -27.64 13.69
N GLY A 375 1.25 -27.45 13.05
CA GLY A 375 1.14 -27.12 11.62
C GLY A 375 1.65 -28.15 10.59
N CYS A 376 2.23 -29.29 10.99
CA CYS A 376 2.84 -30.22 10.04
C CYS A 376 1.84 -31.14 9.32
N VAL A 377 1.46 -30.80 8.08
CA VAL A 377 0.90 -31.74 7.09
C VAL A 377 1.96 -32.05 6.04
N ILE A 378 2.89 -32.95 6.36
CA ILE A 378 3.68 -33.64 5.33
C ILE A 378 2.95 -34.95 5.02
N SER A 379 2.42 -35.08 3.81
CA SER A 379 1.99 -36.36 3.26
C SER A 379 3.23 -37.21 2.99
N MET A 380 3.45 -38.22 3.82
CA MET A 380 4.47 -39.23 3.59
C MET A 380 3.93 -40.14 2.46
N THR A 381 4.29 -39.86 1.22
CA THR A 381 4.31 -40.88 0.16
C THR A 381 5.64 -41.62 0.31
N ASP A 382 5.57 -42.90 0.60
CA ASP A 382 6.72 -43.79 0.75
C ASP A 382 7.60 -43.76 -0.51
N CYS A 383 8.80 -43.20 -0.41
CA CYS A 383 9.89 -43.48 -1.33
C CYS A 383 10.82 -44.49 -0.67
N ASP A 384 10.57 -45.76 -0.96
CA ASP A 384 11.40 -46.88 -0.53
C ASP A 384 12.62 -46.97 -1.47
N CYS A 385 13.73 -46.33 -1.09
CA CYS A 385 15.02 -46.49 -1.77
C CYS A 385 15.86 -47.54 -1.02
N GLN A 386 15.64 -48.81 -1.34
CA GLN A 386 16.52 -49.90 -0.90
C GLN A 386 17.75 -49.98 -1.80
N VAL A 387 18.87 -49.47 -1.30
CA VAL A 387 20.21 -49.85 -1.75
C VAL A 387 20.57 -51.16 -1.02
N ASN A 388 20.64 -52.27 -1.74
CA ASN A 388 21.31 -53.48 -1.22
C ASN A 388 22.32 -54.00 -2.24
N LYS A 389 23.59 -53.80 -1.89
CA LYS A 389 24.77 -54.45 -2.46
C LYS A 389 24.66 -55.97 -2.28
N LYS A 390 24.91 -56.74 -3.34
CA LYS A 390 25.46 -58.10 -3.22
C LYS A 390 26.58 -58.30 -4.24
N VAL A 391 27.73 -58.67 -3.71
CA VAL A 391 28.95 -59.11 -4.40
C VAL A 391 28.86 -60.64 -4.58
N HIS A 392 29.10 -61.10 -5.82
CA HIS A 392 29.76 -62.32 -6.35
C HIS A 392 29.83 -63.64 -5.54
N PRO A 393 29.93 -64.82 -6.19
CA PRO A 393 30.94 -65.17 -7.21
C PRO A 393 30.55 -64.88 -8.66
#